data_AF-A0A6L5YAH3-F1
#
_entry.id   AF-A0A6L5YAH3-F1
#
_cell.length_a   1.000
_cell.length_b   1.000
_cell.length_c   1.000
_cell.angle_alpha   90.00
_cell.angle_beta   90.00
_cell.angle_gamma   90.00
#
_symmetry.space_group_name_H-M   'P 1'
#
loop_
_entity.id
_entity.type
_entity.pdbx_description
1 polymer ?
#
loop_
_entity_poly.entity_id
_entity_poly.type
_entity_poly.pdbx_seq_one_letter_code
_entity_poly.pdbx_strand_id
1 'polypeptide(L)'
;MQHKCKITVLRKELYPDLQRKYLADPRSGPCPFYEEGQEFIFERYGGRDDFWTMGKGTQCSEAWDAISRYVYTALQGGSIMRNWTNDERVMIACCSDGTRPVIFKIERIDYKALFIKGLVCDVCREKIRKALTDVGGVTGVAYRGNFTEVMLEREVPDAVLKKAVEDCGEYRVLKID
;
A
#
# COMPACT_ATOMS: atom_id res chain seq x y z
N MET A 1 6.05 -13.50 4.50
CA MET A 1 5.38 -12.18 4.62
C MET A 1 5.54 -11.47 3.30
N GLN A 2 4.44 -10.90 2.82
CA GLN A 2 4.36 -10.15 1.58
C GLN A 2 4.21 -8.66 1.89
N HIS A 3 4.49 -7.82 0.89
CA HIS A 3 4.49 -6.37 1.07
C HIS A 3 3.75 -5.66 -0.06
N LYS A 4 3.09 -4.56 0.30
CA LYS A 4 2.51 -3.60 -0.63
C LYS A 4 3.04 -2.22 -0.31
N CYS A 5 2.95 -1.33 -1.29
CA CYS A 5 3.13 0.09 -1.07
C CYS A 5 1.81 0.79 -1.31
N LYS A 6 1.32 1.54 -0.33
CA LYS A 6 0.24 2.49 -0.50
C LYS A 6 0.83 3.89 -0.61
N ILE A 7 0.32 4.66 -1.56
CA ILE A 7 0.63 6.08 -1.72
C ILE A 7 -0.67 6.84 -1.53
N THR A 8 -0.68 7.83 -0.65
CA THR A 8 -1.78 8.77 -0.48
C THR A 8 -1.30 10.17 -0.82
N VAL A 9 -2.01 10.86 -1.71
CA VAL A 9 -1.77 12.28 -2.00
C VAL A 9 -2.27 13.08 -0.81
N LEU A 10 -1.35 13.67 -0.05
CA LEU A 10 -1.70 14.46 1.13
C LEU A 10 -2.13 15.86 0.74
N ARG A 11 -1.32 16.54 -0.09
CA ARG A 11 -1.47 17.96 -0.40
C ARG A 11 -0.93 18.31 -1.78
N LYS A 12 -1.52 19.33 -2.41
CA LYS A 12 -1.06 19.96 -3.65
C LYS A 12 -0.67 21.41 -3.36
N GLU A 13 0.62 21.71 -3.36
CA GLU A 13 1.09 23.07 -3.14
C GLU A 13 1.13 23.85 -4.46
N LEU A 14 1.13 25.18 -4.35
CA LEU A 14 1.30 26.11 -5.47
C LEU A 14 2.13 27.31 -5.02
N TYR A 15 3.15 27.68 -5.79
CA TYR A 15 3.97 28.86 -5.57
C TYR A 15 3.78 29.85 -6.74
N PRO A 16 2.74 30.70 -6.68
CA PRO A 16 2.35 31.55 -7.81
C PRO A 16 3.40 32.58 -8.22
N ASP A 17 4.23 33.02 -7.28
CA ASP A 17 5.35 33.94 -7.52
C ASP A 17 6.41 33.30 -8.42
N LEU A 18 6.74 32.02 -8.19
CA LEU A 18 7.67 31.27 -9.02
C LEU A 18 7.07 31.02 -10.41
N GLN A 19 5.79 30.67 -10.49
CA GLN A 19 5.11 30.50 -11.79
C GLN A 19 5.15 31.80 -12.61
N ARG A 20 4.75 32.93 -12.02
CA ARG A 20 4.73 34.23 -12.69
C ARG A 20 6.09 34.67 -13.22
N LYS A 21 7.16 34.33 -12.50
CA LYS A 21 8.52 34.79 -12.82
C LYS A 21 9.24 33.87 -13.81
N TYR A 22 9.02 32.56 -13.72
CA TYR A 22 9.88 31.57 -14.39
C TYR A 22 9.15 30.67 -15.39
N LEU A 23 7.83 30.51 -15.32
CA LEU A 23 7.10 29.65 -16.26
C LEU A 23 6.65 30.44 -17.49
N ALA A 24 6.63 29.75 -18.64
CA ALA A 24 6.12 30.31 -19.90
C ALA A 24 4.63 30.68 -19.80
N ASP A 25 3.84 29.84 -19.12
CA ASP A 25 2.51 30.22 -18.65
C ASP A 25 2.60 30.65 -17.17
N PRO A 26 2.46 31.96 -16.88
CA PRO A 26 2.59 32.49 -15.52
C PRO A 26 1.45 32.08 -14.58
N ARG A 27 0.42 31.36 -15.08
CA ARG A 27 -0.77 30.92 -14.33
C ARG A 27 -1.08 29.43 -14.54
N SER A 28 -0.05 28.60 -14.71
CA SER A 28 -0.22 27.14 -14.88
C SER A 28 -0.96 26.44 -13.73
N GLY A 29 -1.04 27.05 -12.55
CA GLY A 29 -1.88 26.58 -11.44
C GLY A 29 -1.31 25.33 -10.75
N PRO A 30 -2.08 24.71 -9.85
CA PRO A 30 -1.66 23.50 -9.12
C PRO A 30 -1.54 22.30 -10.06
N CYS A 31 -0.98 21.19 -9.56
CA CYS A 31 -0.86 19.97 -10.35
C CYS A 31 -2.24 19.47 -10.83
N PRO A 32 -2.44 19.23 -12.14
CA PRO A 32 -3.71 18.71 -12.66
C PRO A 32 -3.78 17.18 -12.66
N PHE A 33 -2.68 16.48 -12.39
CA PHE A 33 -2.57 15.03 -12.53
C PHE A 33 -3.11 14.27 -11.31
N TYR A 34 -2.88 14.82 -10.11
CA TYR A 34 -3.25 14.21 -8.84
C TYR A 34 -4.37 15.00 -8.15
N GLU A 35 -5.13 14.33 -7.29
CA GLU A 35 -6.08 14.97 -6.38
C GLU A 35 -5.75 14.67 -4.91
N GLU A 36 -6.01 15.62 -4.01
CA GLU A 36 -5.82 15.39 -2.57
C GLU A 36 -6.74 14.26 -2.07
N GLY A 37 -6.20 13.40 -1.22
CA GLY A 37 -6.88 12.19 -0.75
C GLY A 37 -6.86 11.02 -1.74
N GLN A 38 -6.34 11.20 -2.96
CA GLN A 38 -6.20 10.11 -3.92
C GLN A 38 -5.23 9.05 -3.39
N GLU A 39 -5.61 7.77 -3.56
CA GLU A 39 -4.82 6.63 -3.08
C GLU A 39 -4.42 5.70 -4.22
N PHE A 40 -3.21 5.16 -4.14
CA PHE A 40 -2.67 4.17 -5.07
C PHE A 40 -2.09 2.99 -4.29
N ILE A 41 -2.33 1.77 -4.78
CA ILE A 41 -1.79 0.55 -4.19
C ILE A 41 -0.91 -0.14 -5.23
N PHE A 42 0.35 -0.39 -4.87
CA PHE A 42 1.31 -1.15 -5.65
C PHE A 42 1.49 -2.54 -5.05
N GLU A 43 1.44 -3.55 -5.91
CA GLU A 43 1.56 -4.97 -5.53
C GLU A 43 2.52 -5.71 -6.46
N ARG A 44 3.22 -6.70 -5.93
CA ARG A 44 4.15 -7.58 -6.69
C ARG A 44 3.93 -9.08 -6.42
N TYR A 45 2.71 -9.45 -6.02
CA TYR A 45 2.36 -10.81 -5.63
C TYR A 45 1.21 -11.36 -6.50
N GLY A 46 1.12 -12.69 -6.63
CA GLY A 46 0.02 -13.34 -7.36
C GLY A 46 0.04 -13.10 -8.88
N GLY A 47 1.23 -12.95 -9.46
CA GLY A 47 1.42 -12.67 -10.90
C GLY A 47 1.27 -11.19 -11.28
N ARG A 48 1.01 -10.30 -10.32
CA ARG A 48 1.08 -8.85 -10.52
C ARG A 48 2.50 -8.35 -10.32
N ASP A 49 2.88 -7.33 -11.09
CA ASP A 49 4.05 -6.51 -10.83
C ASP A 49 3.76 -5.08 -11.29
N ASP A 50 3.19 -4.26 -10.39
CA ASP A 50 2.77 -2.91 -10.73
C ASP A 50 3.95 -1.91 -10.80
N PHE A 51 5.12 -2.29 -10.27
CA PHE A 51 6.27 -1.39 -10.14
C PHE A 51 6.84 -0.97 -11.49
N TRP A 52 7.08 -1.92 -12.39
CA TRP A 52 7.74 -1.65 -13.68
C TRP A 52 6.92 -0.81 -14.64
N THR A 53 5.61 -0.68 -14.41
CA THR A 53 4.68 0.06 -15.28
C THR A 53 4.21 1.36 -14.64
N MET A 54 4.90 1.83 -13.59
CA MET A 54 4.51 3.04 -12.86
C MET A 54 3.05 2.97 -12.38
N GLY A 55 2.64 1.81 -11.88
CA GLY A 55 1.25 1.55 -11.52
C GLY A 55 0.31 1.62 -12.73
N LYS A 56 0.70 1.03 -13.87
CA LYS A 56 -0.06 1.07 -15.14
C LYS A 56 -0.31 2.49 -15.63
N GLY A 57 0.69 3.36 -15.51
CA GLY A 57 0.61 4.77 -15.94
C GLY A 57 -0.20 5.67 -15.00
N THR A 58 -0.53 5.21 -13.80
CA THR A 58 -1.23 6.04 -12.79
C THR A 58 -0.32 7.06 -12.11
N GLN A 59 0.97 7.10 -12.47
CA GLN A 59 1.93 8.05 -11.92
C GLN A 59 2.47 8.96 -13.01
N CYS A 60 2.58 10.25 -12.70
CA CYS A 60 3.33 11.21 -13.49
C CYS A 60 4.82 10.85 -13.42
N SER A 61 5.56 10.98 -14.52
CA SER A 61 6.99 10.65 -14.59
C SER A 61 7.84 11.43 -13.59
N GLU A 62 7.53 12.72 -13.38
CA GLU A 62 8.24 13.58 -12.43
C GLU A 62 8.05 13.10 -10.98
N ALA A 63 6.81 12.73 -10.62
CA ALA A 63 6.53 12.18 -9.30
C ALA A 63 7.19 10.81 -9.13
N TRP A 64 7.12 9.96 -10.16
CA TRP A 64 7.69 8.62 -10.12
C TRP A 64 9.21 8.63 -9.94
N ASP A 65 9.94 9.49 -10.65
CA ASP A 65 11.39 9.64 -10.47
C ASP A 65 11.74 9.94 -9.01
N ALA A 66 11.02 10.88 -8.39
CA ALA A 66 11.24 11.28 -7.01
C ALA A 66 10.91 10.18 -5.97
N ILE A 67 9.84 9.41 -6.20
CA ILE A 67 9.26 8.52 -5.16
C ILE A 67 9.48 7.02 -5.39
N SER A 68 9.84 6.59 -6.61
CA SER A 68 9.94 5.18 -7.00
C SER A 68 10.86 4.36 -6.10
N ARG A 69 11.98 4.95 -5.65
CA ARG A 69 12.90 4.29 -4.71
C ARG A 69 12.23 3.90 -3.40
N TYR A 70 11.35 4.73 -2.85
CA TYR A 70 10.63 4.45 -1.62
C TYR A 70 9.58 3.37 -1.83
N VAL A 71 8.87 3.44 -2.97
CA VAL A 71 7.92 2.43 -3.40
C VAL A 71 8.61 1.07 -3.54
N TYR A 72 9.78 1.04 -4.18
CA TYR A 72 10.57 -0.19 -4.34
C TYR A 72 11.01 -0.76 -3.00
N THR A 73 11.55 0.08 -2.10
CA THR A 73 11.94 -0.34 -0.75
C THR A 73 10.76 -0.93 0.02
N ALA A 74 9.58 -0.30 -0.04
CA ALA A 74 8.37 -0.81 0.58
C ALA A 74 7.98 -2.19 0.03
N LEU A 75 7.97 -2.35 -1.30
CA LEU A 75 7.61 -3.60 -1.97
C LEU A 75 8.60 -4.74 -1.69
N GLN A 76 9.84 -4.43 -1.34
CA GLN A 76 10.88 -5.40 -0.97
C GLN A 76 10.91 -5.71 0.54
N GLY A 77 10.01 -5.15 1.34
CA GLY A 77 10.00 -5.36 2.79
C GLY A 77 11.06 -4.58 3.55
N GLY A 78 11.75 -3.63 2.91
CA GLY A 78 12.77 -2.81 3.54
C GLY A 78 12.18 -1.71 4.41
N SER A 79 12.97 -1.19 5.34
CA SER A 79 12.66 0.06 6.03
C SER A 79 12.75 1.21 5.02
N ILE A 80 11.66 1.93 4.79
CA ILE A 80 11.65 3.09 3.89
C ILE A 80 12.56 4.19 4.44
N MET A 81 12.49 4.46 5.75
CA MET A 81 13.22 5.54 6.41
C MET A 81 13.56 5.24 7.88
N ARG A 82 14.60 4.44 8.10
CA ARG A 82 15.04 4.01 9.44
C ARG A 82 15.48 5.22 10.26
N ASN A 83 14.93 5.36 11.47
CA ASN A 83 15.26 6.43 12.43
C ASN A 83 15.00 7.86 11.96
N TRP A 84 14.25 8.05 10.86
CA TRP A 84 13.86 9.37 10.38
C TRP A 84 12.39 9.65 10.63
N THR A 85 11.51 8.73 10.24
CA THR A 85 10.10 8.73 10.62
C THR A 85 9.89 7.93 11.91
N ASN A 86 8.78 8.18 12.60
CA ASN A 86 8.40 7.44 13.80
C ASN A 86 7.90 6.00 13.50
N ASP A 87 7.67 5.69 12.22
CA ASP A 87 7.44 4.34 11.71
C ASP A 87 8.30 4.17 10.45
N GLU A 88 9.25 3.23 10.50
CA GLU A 88 10.17 2.95 9.40
C GLU A 88 9.47 2.53 8.09
N ARG A 89 8.20 2.15 8.17
CA ARG A 89 7.33 1.81 7.04
C ARG A 89 6.76 3.02 6.33
N VAL A 90 6.97 4.23 6.84
CA VAL A 90 6.34 5.46 6.32
C VAL A 90 7.41 6.45 5.88
N MET A 91 7.14 7.14 4.77
CA MET A 91 7.88 8.32 4.30
C MET A 91 6.92 9.39 3.78
N ILE A 92 7.25 10.66 4.03
CA ILE A 92 6.60 11.81 3.40
C ILE A 92 7.56 12.38 2.36
N ALA A 93 7.17 12.34 1.08
CA ALA A 93 7.99 12.82 -0.03
C ALA A 93 7.14 13.70 -0.97
N CYS A 94 7.78 14.45 -1.86
CA CYS A 94 7.09 15.21 -2.89
C CYS A 94 7.70 14.98 -4.27
N CYS A 95 6.94 15.30 -5.32
CA CYS A 95 7.53 15.44 -6.66
C CYS A 95 8.47 16.65 -6.72
N SER A 96 9.40 16.64 -7.68
CA SER A 96 10.42 17.66 -7.87
C SER A 96 9.94 18.93 -8.59
N ASP A 97 8.63 19.07 -8.88
CA ASP A 97 8.09 20.30 -9.44
C ASP A 97 8.15 21.43 -8.39
N GLY A 98 9.21 22.24 -8.48
CA GLY A 98 9.48 23.33 -7.56
C GLY A 98 8.50 24.50 -7.62
N THR A 99 7.51 24.50 -8.52
CA THR A 99 6.48 25.55 -8.60
C THR A 99 5.11 25.10 -8.08
N ARG A 100 4.87 23.79 -8.01
CA ARG A 100 3.59 23.20 -7.59
C ARG A 100 3.76 21.75 -7.07
N PRO A 101 4.59 21.53 -6.03
CA PRO A 101 4.92 20.19 -5.60
C PRO A 101 3.68 19.48 -5.03
N VAL A 102 3.56 18.19 -5.31
CA VAL A 102 2.54 17.31 -4.72
C VAL A 102 3.20 16.51 -3.62
N ILE A 103 2.61 16.53 -2.42
CA ILE A 103 3.11 15.85 -1.23
C ILE A 103 2.39 14.52 -1.06
N PHE A 104 3.17 13.45 -0.92
CA PHE A 104 2.72 12.08 -0.81
C PHE A 104 3.08 11.49 0.55
N LYS A 105 2.16 10.74 1.14
CA LYS A 105 2.47 9.73 2.15
C LYS A 105 2.70 8.41 1.44
N ILE A 106 3.85 7.79 1.69
CA ILE A 106 4.24 6.50 1.13
C ILE A 106 4.35 5.53 2.31
N GLU A 107 3.57 4.45 2.28
CA GLU A 107 3.47 3.52 3.40
C GLU A 107 3.60 2.05 2.94
N ARG A 108 4.44 1.28 3.63
CA ARG A 108 4.56 -0.17 3.47
C ARG A 108 3.46 -0.86 4.25
N ILE A 109 2.69 -1.72 3.57
CA ILE A 109 1.70 -2.60 4.20
C ILE A 109 2.26 -4.02 4.21
N ASP A 110 2.42 -4.57 5.41
CA ASP A 110 2.85 -5.94 5.62
C ASP A 110 1.63 -6.86 5.70
N TYR A 111 1.66 -8.00 5.00
CA TYR A 111 0.55 -8.95 5.02
C TYR A 111 0.99 -10.39 4.79
N LYS A 112 0.12 -11.33 5.13
CA LYS A 112 0.25 -12.74 4.73
C LYS A 112 -0.88 -13.15 3.80
N ALA A 113 -0.56 -13.99 2.82
CA ALA A 113 -1.53 -14.54 1.87
C ALA A 113 -1.92 -15.96 2.28
N LEU A 114 -3.16 -16.15 2.74
CA LEU A 114 -3.68 -17.43 3.23
C LEU A 114 -4.51 -18.10 2.13
N PHE A 115 -4.14 -19.33 1.78
CA PHE A 115 -4.90 -20.17 0.85
C PHE A 115 -5.80 -21.09 1.66
N ILE A 116 -7.09 -20.76 1.72
CA ILE A 116 -8.04 -21.43 2.62
C ILE A 116 -9.05 -22.24 1.81
N LYS A 117 -9.09 -23.54 2.07
CA LYS A 117 -10.12 -24.45 1.53
C LYS A 117 -11.40 -24.35 2.38
N GLY A 118 -12.55 -24.40 1.72
CA GLY A 118 -13.87 -24.39 2.36
C GLY A 118 -14.56 -23.02 2.41
N LEU A 119 -13.91 -21.95 1.94
CA LEU A 119 -14.48 -20.60 1.84
C LEU A 119 -15.35 -20.46 0.59
N VAL A 120 -16.60 -20.92 0.68
CA VAL A 120 -17.54 -20.96 -0.46
C VAL A 120 -18.72 -19.98 -0.37
N CYS A 121 -18.84 -19.24 0.74
CA CYS A 121 -19.99 -18.38 1.01
C CYS A 121 -19.62 -17.07 1.73
N ASP A 122 -20.43 -16.03 1.60
CA ASP A 122 -20.14 -14.74 2.25
C ASP A 122 -20.28 -14.79 3.78
N VAL A 123 -21.18 -15.62 4.30
CA VAL A 123 -21.27 -15.90 5.75
C VAL A 123 -19.98 -16.54 6.27
N CYS A 124 -19.40 -17.46 5.48
CA CYS A 124 -18.15 -18.13 5.75
C CYS A 124 -17.00 -17.11 5.81
N ARG A 125 -16.98 -16.17 4.84
CA ARG A 125 -16.02 -15.06 4.81
C ARG A 125 -16.15 -14.18 6.05
N GLU A 126 -17.36 -13.76 6.42
CA GLU A 126 -17.51 -12.90 7.59
C GLU A 126 -17.07 -13.58 8.90
N LYS A 127 -17.37 -14.88 9.05
CA LYS A 127 -16.88 -15.67 10.18
C LYS A 127 -15.35 -15.70 10.26
N ILE A 128 -14.69 -15.99 9.14
CA ILE A 128 -13.22 -16.04 9.07
C ILE A 128 -12.61 -14.66 9.27
N ARG A 129 -13.20 -13.60 8.69
CA ARG A 129 -12.77 -12.22 8.88
C ARG A 129 -12.78 -11.87 10.36
N LYS A 130 -13.88 -12.14 11.07
CA LYS A 130 -13.98 -11.88 12.50
C LYS A 130 -12.90 -12.62 13.28
N ALA A 131 -12.75 -13.93 13.06
CA ALA A 131 -11.77 -14.74 13.77
C ALA A 131 -10.32 -14.28 13.54
N LEU A 132 -9.98 -13.86 12.31
CA LEU A 132 -8.66 -13.32 11.99
C LEU A 132 -8.44 -11.93 12.59
N THR A 133 -9.44 -11.04 12.54
CA THR A 133 -9.35 -9.70 13.14
C THR A 133 -9.25 -9.75 14.67
N ASP A 134 -9.78 -10.79 15.31
CA ASP A 134 -9.63 -11.03 16.76
C ASP A 134 -8.19 -11.47 17.14
N VAL A 135 -7.33 -11.82 16.17
CA VAL A 135 -5.92 -12.16 16.40
C VAL A 135 -5.10 -10.87 16.61
N GLY A 136 -4.49 -10.73 17.77
CA GLY A 136 -3.63 -9.58 18.07
C GLY A 136 -2.47 -9.44 17.08
N GLY A 137 -2.36 -8.25 16.46
CA GLY A 137 -1.38 -7.95 15.41
C GLY A 137 -1.96 -7.97 14.00
N VAL A 138 -3.20 -8.44 13.80
CA VAL A 138 -3.93 -8.32 12.54
C VAL A 138 -4.67 -6.98 12.50
N THR A 139 -4.51 -6.24 11.40
CA THR A 139 -5.12 -4.92 11.21
C THR A 139 -6.18 -4.90 10.11
N GLY A 140 -6.28 -5.96 9.31
CA GLY A 140 -7.28 -6.04 8.25
C GLY A 140 -7.29 -7.40 7.55
N VAL A 141 -8.41 -7.68 6.89
CA VAL A 141 -8.61 -8.90 6.10
C VAL A 141 -9.29 -8.55 4.78
N ALA A 142 -8.69 -8.94 3.67
CA ALA A 142 -9.25 -8.76 2.33
C ALA A 142 -9.28 -10.09 1.56
N TYR A 143 -10.42 -10.41 0.95
CA TYR A 143 -10.55 -11.62 0.13
C TYR A 143 -10.15 -11.31 -1.31
N ARG A 144 -9.19 -12.09 -1.84
CA ARG A 144 -8.83 -12.12 -3.26
C ARG A 144 -9.38 -13.39 -3.89
N GLY A 145 -9.28 -13.50 -5.22
CA GLY A 145 -9.89 -14.61 -5.97
C GLY A 145 -9.46 -16.00 -5.45
N ASN A 146 -8.18 -16.17 -5.13
CA ASN A 146 -7.60 -17.46 -4.73
C ASN A 146 -6.94 -17.50 -3.34
N PHE A 147 -6.79 -16.35 -2.67
CA PHE A 147 -6.22 -16.26 -1.33
C PHE A 147 -6.88 -15.14 -0.51
N THR A 148 -6.68 -15.17 0.80
CA THR A 148 -7.09 -14.13 1.73
C THR A 148 -5.87 -13.37 2.19
N GLU A 149 -5.87 -12.05 2.05
CA GLU A 149 -4.87 -11.16 2.60
C GLU A 149 -5.18 -10.87 4.06
N VAL A 150 -4.18 -11.05 4.91
CA VAL A 150 -4.24 -10.71 6.33
C VAL A 150 -3.17 -9.66 6.58
N MET A 151 -3.59 -8.40 6.72
CA MET A 151 -2.70 -7.27 6.97
C MET A 151 -2.24 -7.27 8.43
N LEU A 152 -0.98 -6.95 8.65
CA LEU A 152 -0.30 -7.10 9.93
C LEU A 152 0.39 -5.81 10.37
N GLU A 153 0.25 -5.43 11.64
CA GLU A 153 1.08 -4.37 12.25
C GLU A 153 2.45 -4.89 12.71
N ARG A 154 2.56 -6.20 12.92
CA ARG A 154 3.80 -6.91 13.32
C ARG A 154 3.73 -8.36 12.86
N GLU A 155 4.87 -9.04 12.82
CA GLU A 155 4.89 -10.46 12.46
C GLU A 155 4.02 -11.29 13.40
N VAL A 156 3.09 -12.06 12.82
CA VAL A 156 2.21 -13.00 13.53
C VAL A 156 2.56 -14.41 13.06
N PRO A 157 2.88 -15.38 13.95
CA PRO A 157 3.24 -16.72 13.54
C PRO A 157 2.14 -17.41 12.72
N ASP A 158 2.55 -18.12 11.66
CA ASP A 158 1.63 -18.83 10.75
C ASP A 158 0.68 -19.78 11.49
N ALA A 159 1.18 -20.46 12.52
CA ALA A 159 0.40 -21.36 13.34
C ALA A 159 -0.79 -20.67 14.04
N VAL A 160 -0.63 -19.41 14.45
CA VAL A 160 -1.69 -18.64 15.11
C VAL A 160 -2.80 -18.31 14.12
N LEU A 161 -2.43 -17.80 12.93
CA LEU A 161 -3.39 -17.48 11.87
C LEU A 161 -4.09 -18.75 11.36
N LYS A 162 -3.35 -19.83 11.19
CA LYS A 162 -3.90 -21.13 10.80
C LYS A 162 -4.91 -21.63 11.82
N LYS A 163 -4.57 -21.63 13.11
CA LYS A 163 -5.48 -22.04 14.17
C LYS A 163 -6.75 -21.18 14.20
N ALA A 164 -6.64 -19.85 14.06
CA ALA A 164 -7.80 -18.96 14.02
C ALA A 164 -8.79 -19.32 12.90
N VAL A 165 -8.29 -19.72 11.73
CA VAL A 165 -9.12 -20.16 10.61
C VAL A 165 -9.71 -21.55 10.83
N GLU A 166 -8.90 -22.53 11.24
CA GLU A 166 -9.33 -23.93 11.35
C GLU A 166 -10.25 -24.16 12.57
N ASP A 167 -10.13 -23.38 13.64
CA ASP A 167 -11.06 -23.41 14.78
C ASP A 167 -12.48 -22.93 14.41
N CYS A 168 -12.65 -22.28 13.25
CA CYS A 168 -13.96 -21.85 12.77
C CYS A 168 -14.81 -22.98 12.15
N GLY A 169 -14.32 -24.21 12.08
CA GLY A 169 -15.08 -25.36 11.58
C GLY A 169 -14.34 -26.11 10.47
N GLU A 170 -15.04 -26.52 9.42
CA GLU A 170 -14.48 -27.32 8.33
C GLU A 170 -13.67 -26.49 7.31
N TYR A 171 -12.80 -25.61 7.80
CA TYR A 171 -11.85 -24.84 6.98
C TYR A 171 -10.45 -25.45 7.12
N ARG A 172 -9.65 -25.34 6.06
CA ARG A 172 -8.26 -25.79 6.10
C ARG A 172 -7.35 -24.77 5.45
N VAL A 173 -6.31 -24.35 6.16
CA VAL A 173 -5.26 -23.51 5.57
C VAL A 173 -4.26 -24.40 4.85
N LEU A 174 -4.24 -24.29 3.53
CA LEU A 174 -3.38 -25.09 2.65
C LEU A 174 -1.96 -24.54 2.58
N LYS A 175 -1.82 -23.21 2.60
CA LYS A 175 -0.57 -22.48 2.42
C LYS A 175 -0.67 -21.08 3.03
N ILE A 176 0.44 -20.56 3.53
CA ILE A 176 0.62 -19.17 3.94
C ILE A 176 1.90 -18.65 3.29
N ASP A 177 1.83 -17.49 2.63
CA ASP A 177 2.97 -16.76 2.05
C ASP A 177 3.16 -15.37 2.69
#